data_AF-A0A1C6X480-F1
#
_entry.id   AF-A0A1C6X480-F1
#
_cell.length_a   1.000
_cell.length_b   1.000
_cell.length_c   1.000
_cell.angle_alpha   90.00
_cell.angle_beta   90.00
_cell.angle_gamma   90.00
#
_symmetry.space_group_name_H-M   'P 1'
#
loop_
_entity.id
_entity.type
_entity.pdbx_description
1 polymer ?
#
loop_
_entity_poly.entity_id
_entity_poly.type
_entity_poly.pdbx_seq_one_letter_code
_entity_poly.pdbx_strand_id
1 'polypeptide(L)'
;ARVYNPNLVIIQQRYKKKCGSSQKYFYALVKKTQISEGTTVIVMTSANINDHNPSKKEYKNTIVESANLFTTDINSEEDIRQGKLKKAFVNLAGYQIQKRGDRADVTYIESIDGHTSIIRRACCGICMAGYYVNK
;
A
#
# COMPACT_ATOMS: atom_id res chain seq x y z
N ALA A 1 -5.47 -12.37 -1.64
CA ALA A 1 -5.86 -11.51 -0.51
C ALA A 1 -6.37 -12.39 0.62
N ARG A 2 -5.98 -12.12 1.87
CA ARG A 2 -6.50 -12.83 3.04
C ARG A 2 -7.65 -12.03 3.64
N VAL A 3 -8.83 -12.63 3.74
CA VAL A 3 -10.04 -11.96 4.24
C VAL A 3 -10.27 -12.37 5.69
N TYR A 4 -10.37 -11.40 6.60
CA TYR A 4 -10.75 -11.64 7.99
C TYR A 4 -12.25 -11.42 8.18
N ASN A 5 -12.77 -10.34 7.58
CA ASN A 5 -14.19 -10.06 7.48
C ASN A 5 -14.44 -9.11 6.27
N PRO A 6 -15.71 -8.83 5.90
CA PRO A 6 -16.02 -7.98 4.74
C PRO A 6 -15.43 -6.56 4.78
N ASN A 7 -15.00 -6.09 5.95
CA ASN A 7 -14.46 -4.76 6.19
C ASN A 7 -12.97 -4.78 6.56
N LEU A 8 -12.32 -5.96 6.61
CA LEU A 8 -10.92 -6.11 7.02
C LEU A 8 -10.23 -7.21 6.23
N VAL A 9 -9.25 -6.81 5.42
CA VAL A 9 -8.51 -7.72 4.52
C VAL A 9 -7.03 -7.36 4.49
N ILE A 10 -6.19 -8.34 4.15
CA ILE A 10 -4.82 -8.07 3.72
C ILE A 10 -4.76 -8.15 2.19
N ILE A 11 -4.28 -7.07 1.58
CA ILE A 11 -4.02 -7.00 0.16
C ILE A 11 -2.52 -7.11 -0.11
N GLN A 12 -2.20 -7.69 -1.26
CA GLN A 12 -0.91 -7.54 -1.91
C GLN A 12 -1.08 -6.57 -3.06
N GLN A 13 -0.25 -5.55 -3.14
CA GLN A 13 -0.17 -4.66 -4.29
C GLN A 13 1.21 -4.75 -4.92
N ARG A 14 1.25 -4.99 -6.23
CA ARG A 14 2.47 -4.97 -7.04
C ARG A 14 2.50 -3.69 -7.88
N TYR A 15 3.66 -3.05 -7.98
CA TYR A 15 3.85 -1.86 -8.81
C TYR A 15 4.36 -2.25 -10.20
N LYS A 16 4.04 -1.47 -11.24
CA LYS A 16 4.64 -1.65 -12.57
C LYS A 16 6.10 -1.21 -12.57
N LYS A 17 6.99 -2.03 -13.11
CA LYS A 17 8.40 -1.68 -13.28
C LYS A 17 8.56 -0.53 -14.28
N LYS A 18 9.32 0.52 -13.93
CA LYS A 18 9.87 1.45 -14.93
C LYS A 18 11.03 0.79 -15.67
N CYS A 19 11.34 1.22 -16.89
CA CYS A 19 12.51 0.73 -17.61
C CYS A 19 13.76 0.86 -16.70
N GLY A 20 14.50 -0.23 -16.52
CA GLY A 20 15.69 -0.28 -15.66
C GLY A 20 15.48 -0.35 -14.14
N SER A 21 14.27 -0.21 -13.59
CA SER A 21 14.05 -0.27 -12.12
C SER A 21 13.64 -1.66 -11.63
N SER A 22 13.93 -2.03 -10.38
CA SER A 22 13.33 -3.25 -9.79
C SER A 22 11.83 -3.06 -9.58
N GLN A 23 11.05 -4.09 -9.87
CA GLN A 23 9.63 -4.11 -9.54
C GLN A 23 9.45 -4.10 -8.02
N LYS A 24 8.42 -3.39 -7.53
CA LYS A 24 8.13 -3.26 -6.10
C LYS A 24 6.82 -3.94 -5.76
N TYR A 25 6.66 -4.30 -4.49
CA TYR A 25 5.38 -4.76 -3.94
C TYR A 25 5.25 -4.34 -2.48
N PHE A 26 4.02 -4.34 -1.97
CA PHE A 26 3.76 -4.21 -0.55
C PHE A 26 2.57 -5.06 -0.15
N TYR A 27 2.52 -5.37 1.15
CA TYR A 27 1.32 -5.87 1.80
C TYR A 27 0.77 -4.79 2.74
N ALA A 28 -0.55 -4.69 2.79
CA ALA A 28 -1.24 -3.79 3.71
C ALA A 28 -2.50 -4.43 4.28
N LEU A 29 -2.72 -4.21 5.57
CA LEU A 29 -4.00 -4.42 6.21
C LEU A 29 -4.91 -3.25 5.83
N VAL A 30 -6.06 -3.56 5.22
CA VAL A 30 -7.05 -2.61 4.75
C VAL A 30 -8.31 -2.74 5.58
N LYS A 31 -8.76 -1.64 6.16
CA LYS A 31 -10.00 -1.55 6.92
C LYS A 31 -10.95 -0.54 6.28
N LYS A 32 -12.18 -0.97 6.01
CA LYS A 32 -13.29 -0.08 5.64
C LYS A 32 -14.13 0.20 6.88
N THR A 33 -14.42 1.46 7.17
CA THR A 33 -15.28 1.85 8.29
C THR A 33 -16.14 3.04 7.91
N GLN A 34 -17.42 3.00 8.26
CA GLN A 34 -18.27 4.18 8.20
C GLN A 34 -18.04 4.98 9.49
N ILE A 35 -17.71 6.27 9.37
CA ILE A 35 -17.44 7.13 10.54
C ILE A 35 -18.63 8.02 10.89
N SER A 36 -19.51 8.30 9.93
CA SER A 36 -20.77 9.01 10.11
C SER A 36 -21.71 8.70 8.95
N GLU A 37 -22.95 9.18 9.03
CA GLU A 37 -23.88 9.11 7.90
C GLU A 37 -23.24 9.78 6.66
N GLY A 38 -23.24 9.06 5.54
CA GLY A 38 -22.64 9.53 4.29
C GLY A 38 -21.10 9.57 4.26
N THR A 39 -20.38 9.26 5.34
CA THR A 39 -18.91 9.30 5.35
C THR A 39 -18.28 7.95 5.66
N THR A 40 -17.49 7.44 4.71
CA THR A 40 -16.75 6.19 4.82
C THR A 40 -15.26 6.46 4.68
N VAL A 41 -14.46 5.79 5.51
CA VAL A 41 -13.00 5.81 5.42
C VAL A 41 -12.51 4.39 5.10
N ILE A 42 -11.59 4.31 4.15
CA ILE A 42 -10.81 3.10 3.85
C ILE A 42 -9.38 3.42 4.25
N VAL A 43 -8.88 2.78 5.31
CA VAL A 43 -7.50 2.97 5.80
C VAL A 43 -6.69 1.74 5.45
N MET A 44 -5.43 1.95 5.09
CA MET A 44 -4.49 0.90 4.76
C MET A 44 -3.12 1.18 5.38
N THR A 45 -2.53 0.15 5.98
CA THR A 45 -1.24 0.23 6.66
C THR A 45 -0.50 -1.11 6.55
N SER A 46 0.82 -1.09 6.41
CA SER A 46 1.63 -2.30 6.44
C SER A 46 1.70 -2.86 7.86
N ALA A 47 1.46 -4.17 7.97
CA ALA A 47 1.60 -4.92 9.21
C ALA A 47 2.91 -5.75 9.19
N ASN A 48 3.23 -6.42 10.30
CA ASN A 48 4.38 -7.31 10.37
C ASN A 48 4.08 -8.62 9.62
N ILE A 49 4.49 -8.70 8.35
CA ILE A 49 4.16 -9.81 7.47
C ILE A 49 5.42 -10.58 7.13
N ASN A 50 5.45 -11.84 7.56
CA ASN A 50 6.41 -12.82 7.08
C ASN A 50 5.94 -13.36 5.73
N ASP A 51 6.53 -12.85 4.66
CA ASP A 51 6.29 -13.26 3.28
C ASP A 51 7.46 -14.08 2.72
N HIS A 52 8.35 -14.58 3.58
CA HIS A 52 9.52 -15.37 3.20
C HIS A 52 10.45 -14.67 2.19
N ASN A 53 10.40 -13.34 2.09
CA ASN A 53 11.37 -12.56 1.33
C ASN A 53 12.75 -12.63 2.02
N PRO A 54 13.85 -12.90 1.30
CA PRO A 54 15.19 -13.02 1.88
C PRO A 54 15.76 -11.71 2.45
N SER A 55 15.12 -10.56 2.18
CA SER A 55 15.49 -9.26 2.72
C SER A 55 15.40 -9.22 4.24
N LYS A 56 16.53 -8.92 4.89
CA LYS A 56 16.63 -8.67 6.35
C LYS A 56 16.22 -7.26 6.77
N LYS A 57 15.72 -6.42 5.85
CA LYS A 57 15.28 -5.05 6.17
C LYS A 57 14.05 -5.14 7.09
N GLU A 58 14.24 -4.73 8.33
CA GLU A 58 13.15 -4.51 9.27
C GLU A 58 12.40 -3.22 8.95
N TYR A 59 11.11 -3.23 9.20
CA TYR A 59 10.25 -2.05 9.09
C TYR A 59 9.41 -1.94 10.35
N LYS A 60 9.35 -0.73 10.89
CA LYS A 60 8.50 -0.37 12.02
C LYS A 60 7.66 0.84 11.61
N ASN A 61 6.35 0.69 11.71
CA ASN A 61 5.43 1.79 11.45
C ASN A 61 5.42 2.75 12.63
N THR A 62 5.75 4.02 12.38
CA THR A 62 5.77 5.09 13.39
C THR A 62 4.48 5.92 13.43
N ILE A 63 3.62 5.81 12.41
CA ILE A 63 2.34 6.54 12.33
C ILE A 63 1.23 5.71 12.97
N VAL A 64 1.18 4.43 12.64
CA VAL A 64 0.20 3.47 13.16
C VAL A 64 0.95 2.41 13.95
N GLU A 65 1.41 2.76 15.15
CA GLU A 65 2.25 1.87 15.96
C GLU A 65 1.56 0.54 16.30
N SER A 66 0.24 0.55 16.44
CA SER A 66 -0.57 -0.65 16.69
C SER A 66 -0.51 -1.67 15.55
N ALA A 67 -0.18 -1.25 14.32
CA ALA A 67 0.01 -2.16 13.19
C ALA A 67 1.22 -3.09 13.36
N ASN A 68 2.22 -2.67 14.16
CA ASN A 68 3.41 -3.48 14.44
C ASN A 68 3.11 -4.72 15.29
N LEU A 69 2.00 -4.71 16.05
CA LEU A 69 1.56 -5.85 16.86
C LEU A 69 0.91 -6.95 16.00
N PHE A 70 0.43 -6.58 14.81
CA PHE A 70 -0.22 -7.52 13.92
C PHE A 70 0.83 -8.31 13.14
N THR A 71 1.03 -9.57 13.52
CA THR A 71 1.97 -10.48 12.87
C THR A 71 1.22 -11.58 12.12
N THR A 72 1.58 -11.82 10.86
CA THR A 72 1.02 -12.94 10.09
C THR A 72 2.00 -13.51 9.07
N ASP A 73 1.91 -14.82 8.86
CA ASP A 73 2.64 -15.51 7.80
C ASP A 73 1.79 -15.59 6.53
N ILE A 74 2.42 -15.34 5.38
CA ILE A 74 1.83 -15.44 4.06
C ILE A 74 2.71 -16.31 3.18
N ASN A 75 2.11 -17.36 2.61
CA ASN A 75 2.71 -18.13 1.53
C ASN A 75 2.72 -17.27 0.24
N SER A 76 3.78 -16.47 0.07
CA SER A 76 3.98 -15.55 -1.04
C SER A 76 4.39 -16.27 -2.33
N GLU A 77 4.33 -15.57 -3.45
CA GLU A 77 4.75 -16.13 -4.73
C GLU A 77 6.28 -16.29 -4.82
N GLU A 78 6.72 -17.19 -5.69
CA GLU A 78 8.13 -17.59 -5.79
C GLU A 78 9.08 -16.42 -6.08
N ASP A 79 8.64 -15.43 -6.87
CA ASP A 79 9.45 -14.26 -7.17
C ASP A 79 9.72 -13.36 -5.95
N ILE A 80 8.80 -13.33 -4.99
CA ILE A 80 8.98 -12.66 -3.68
C ILE A 80 9.94 -13.47 -2.81
N ARG A 81 9.75 -14.79 -2.71
CA ARG A 81 10.64 -15.69 -1.94
C ARG A 81 12.07 -15.73 -2.48
N GLN A 82 12.24 -15.49 -3.78
CA GLN A 82 13.55 -15.35 -4.42
C GLN A 82 14.12 -13.92 -4.33
N GLY A 83 13.40 -12.97 -3.75
CA GLY A 83 13.85 -11.58 -3.61
C GLY A 83 13.92 -10.79 -4.92
N LYS A 84 13.24 -11.24 -6.00
CA LYS A 84 13.23 -10.55 -7.31
C LYS A 84 12.49 -9.21 -7.25
N LEU A 85 11.55 -9.07 -6.30
CA LEU A 85 10.78 -7.86 -6.07
C LEU A 85 11.28 -7.12 -4.82
N LYS A 86 11.33 -5.79 -4.90
CA LYS A 86 11.68 -4.94 -3.76
C LYS A 86 10.45 -4.68 -2.89
N LYS A 87 10.51 -5.09 -1.61
CA LYS A 87 9.47 -4.84 -0.61
C LYS A 87 9.41 -3.34 -0.27
N ALA A 88 8.21 -2.78 -0.27
CA ALA A 88 7.88 -1.43 0.17
C ALA A 88 6.86 -1.50 1.33
N PHE A 89 6.72 -0.40 2.07
CA PHE A 89 5.88 -0.37 3.26
C PHE A 89 4.99 0.86 3.29
N VAL A 90 3.70 0.66 3.57
CA VAL A 90 2.71 1.73 3.70
C VAL A 90 2.65 2.14 5.17
N ASN A 91 3.09 3.36 5.49
CA ASN A 91 2.97 3.90 6.84
C ASN A 91 1.50 4.19 7.16
N LEU A 92 0.85 4.90 6.24
CA LEU A 92 -0.58 5.19 6.28
C LEU A 92 -1.01 5.59 4.88
N ALA A 93 -2.01 4.93 4.33
CA ALA A 93 -2.69 5.42 3.15
C ALA A 93 -4.18 5.17 3.28
N GLY A 94 -4.98 5.82 2.44
CA GLY A 94 -6.41 5.60 2.48
C GLY A 94 -7.23 6.65 1.75
N TYR A 95 -8.53 6.42 1.80
CA TYR A 95 -9.55 7.26 1.19
C TYR A 95 -10.55 7.68 2.25
N GLN A 96 -10.92 8.96 2.24
CA GLN A 96 -12.12 9.46 2.88
C GLN A 96 -13.14 9.76 1.79
N ILE A 97 -14.27 9.06 1.82
CA ILE A 97 -15.35 9.16 0.85
C ILE A 97 -16.55 9.80 1.56
N GLN A 98 -16.97 10.96 1.08
CA GLN A 98 -18.09 11.72 1.63
C GLN A 98 -19.19 11.86 0.58
N LYS A 99 -20.39 11.38 0.88
CA LYS A 99 -21.57 11.57 0.04
C LYS A 99 -22.05 13.03 0.16
N ARG A 100 -22.31 13.66 -0.97
CA ARG A 100 -22.92 15.00 -1.08
C ARG A 100 -24.04 14.96 -2.12
N GLY A 101 -25.28 14.79 -1.66
CA GLY A 101 -26.43 14.68 -2.57
C GLY A 101 -26.27 13.50 -3.55
N ASP A 102 -26.17 13.83 -4.83
CA ASP A 102 -25.95 12.93 -5.97
C ASP A 102 -24.46 12.65 -6.28
N ARG A 103 -23.54 13.26 -5.52
CA ARG A 103 -22.09 13.16 -5.74
C ARG A 103 -21.37 12.53 -4.55
N ALA A 104 -20.10 12.19 -4.76
CA ALA A 104 -19.18 11.78 -3.71
C ALA A 104 -17.86 12.53 -3.83
N ASP A 105 -17.44 13.15 -2.74
CA ASP A 105 -16.10 13.70 -2.60
C ASP A 105 -15.16 12.59 -2.12
N VAL A 106 -14.00 12.47 -2.75
CA VAL A 106 -12.98 11.46 -2.38
C VAL A 106 -11.66 12.17 -2.11
N THR A 107 -11.21 12.10 -0.87
CA THR A 107 -9.89 12.57 -0.44
C THR A 107 -8.95 11.38 -0.30
N TYR A 108 -7.79 11.44 -0.95
CA TYR A 108 -6.74 10.43 -0.84
C TYR A 108 -5.55 10.96 -0.05
N ILE A 109 -5.02 10.13 0.85
CA ILE A 109 -3.84 10.44 1.66
C ILE A 109 -2.90 9.24 1.54
N GLU A 110 -1.60 9.50 1.39
CA GLU A 110 -0.58 8.44 1.42
C GLU A 110 0.73 8.89 2.05
N SER A 111 1.33 7.96 2.79
CA SER A 111 2.69 7.98 3.32
C SER A 111 3.24 6.57 3.19
N ILE A 112 4.23 6.40 2.31
CA ILE A 112 4.76 5.08 1.94
C ILE A 112 6.29 5.15 1.96
N ASP A 113 6.93 4.31 2.79
CA ASP A 113 8.39 4.15 2.79
C ASP A 113 8.85 3.34 1.57
N GLY A 114 9.91 3.84 0.92
CA GLY A 114 10.43 3.28 -0.34
C GLY A 114 9.62 3.67 -1.58
N HIS A 115 8.63 4.55 -1.44
CA HIS A 115 7.89 5.16 -2.55
C HIS A 115 8.33 6.61 -2.76
N THR A 116 8.49 6.99 -4.03
CA THR A 116 8.61 8.39 -4.45
C THR A 116 7.33 8.74 -5.19
N SER A 117 6.27 9.07 -4.46
CA SER A 117 5.16 9.82 -5.04
C SER A 117 5.43 11.30 -4.84
N ILE A 118 5.14 12.07 -5.89
CA ILE A 118 5.42 13.50 -6.09
C ILE A 118 6.81 13.77 -6.67
N ILE A 119 6.94 13.56 -7.99
CA ILE A 119 7.89 14.33 -8.79
C ILE A 119 7.30 15.74 -8.95
N ARG A 120 7.87 16.73 -8.24
CA ARG A 120 7.82 18.11 -8.70
C ARG A 120 8.56 18.16 -10.04
N ARG A 121 7.86 18.57 -11.10
CA ARG A 121 8.42 18.82 -12.43
C ARG A 121 9.64 19.75 -12.31
N ALA A 122 10.78 19.32 -12.84
CA ALA A 122 11.77 20.20 -13.45
C ALA A 122 12.53 19.44 -14.55
N CYS A 123 12.43 20.00 -15.75
CA CYS A 123 13.12 19.76 -17.03
C CYS A 123 14.12 18.59 -17.16
N CYS A 124 13.71 17.53 -17.86
CA CYS A 124 14.33 17.07 -19.11
C CYS A 124 13.62 15.81 -19.61
N GLY A 125 13.23 15.82 -20.89
CA GLY A 125 13.13 14.62 -21.71
C GLY A 125 12.06 13.58 -21.34
N ILE A 126 11.10 13.44 -22.24
CA ILE A 126 10.16 12.32 -22.34
C ILE A 126 10.93 10.99 -22.19
N CYS A 127 10.74 10.27 -21.07
CA CYS A 127 10.79 8.81 -20.91
C CYS A 127 10.92 8.43 -19.41
N MET A 128 9.85 8.52 -18.61
CA MET A 128 9.76 7.71 -17.38
C MET A 128 8.30 7.54 -16.96
N ALA A 129 7.65 6.52 -17.51
CA ALA A 129 6.34 6.01 -17.08
C ALA A 129 6.28 5.97 -15.55
N GLY A 130 5.34 6.70 -14.95
CA GLY A 130 5.06 6.62 -13.51
C GLY A 130 4.76 5.19 -13.09
N TYR A 131 4.97 4.88 -11.81
CA TYR A 131 4.47 3.63 -11.25
C TYR A 131 2.93 3.72 -11.28
N TYR A 132 2.30 3.16 -12.32
CA TYR A 132 0.85 3.07 -12.38
C TYR A 132 0.37 2.00 -11.41
N VAL A 133 -0.46 2.40 -10.45
CA VAL A 133 -1.36 1.50 -9.73
C VAL A 133 -2.36 0.99 -10.79
N ASN A 134 -2.36 -0.31 -11.09
CA ASN A 134 -3.42 -0.90 -11.91
C ASN A 134 -4.43 -1.60 -11.01
N LYS A 135 -5.70 -1.38 -11.39
CA LYS A 135 -6.87 -2.17 -11.01
C LYS A 135 -6.77 -3.59 -11.59
#